data_AF-A0AAW4GK47-F1
#
_entry.id   AF-A0AAW4GK47-F1
#
_cell.length_a   1.000
_cell.length_b   1.000
_cell.length_c   1.000
_cell.angle_alpha   90.00
_cell.angle_beta   90.00
_cell.angle_gamma   90.00
#
_symmetry.space_group_name_H-M   'P 1'
#
loop_
_entity.id
_entity.type
_entity.pdbx_description
1 polymer ?
#
loop_
_entity_poly.entity_id
_entity_poly.type
_entity_poly.pdbx_seq_one_letter_code
_entity_poly.pdbx_strand_id
1 'polypeptide(L)'
;MTRARSLPGPTLPACADVAALAAYGSPLLQVLGEPAPLQAGSGGEGLVAALARIALALQAGDPARLRRQESWWGRLLGRDVARQAQAQELQAQLGVLALQAREQAQGLAQRVQQRAQTIIDNDAAAAALEAWATFGAAQLASLEGAAQAALAPRVDHLQRLATLRRIEGGQWQLLQEQDEALLRRFVRIHDVLLPAWRQAALARQAQAQAAQATQAATLQAQIDDEVAAAQARLP
;
A
#
# COMPACT_ATOMS: atom_id res chain seq x y z
N MET A 1 -22.08 -14.73 -3.50
CA MET A 1 -22.03 -14.77 -4.97
C MET A 1 -22.93 -13.67 -5.50
N THR A 2 -22.38 -12.48 -5.71
CA THR A 2 -23.12 -11.34 -6.28
C THR A 2 -23.27 -11.61 -7.78
N ARG A 3 -24.50 -11.71 -8.27
CA ARG A 3 -24.76 -11.92 -9.71
C ARG A 3 -24.11 -10.77 -10.48
N ALA A 4 -23.22 -11.07 -11.42
CA ALA A 4 -22.75 -10.09 -12.40
C ALA A 4 -23.99 -9.46 -13.04
N ARG A 5 -24.14 -8.15 -12.90
CA ARG A 5 -25.26 -7.42 -13.48
C ARG A 5 -25.10 -7.51 -15.00
N SER A 6 -25.99 -8.25 -15.67
CA SER A 6 -25.93 -8.41 -17.11
C SER A 6 -26.17 -7.05 -17.78
N LEU A 7 -25.15 -6.51 -18.44
CA LEU A 7 -25.26 -5.25 -19.18
C LEU A 7 -26.05 -5.50 -20.48
N PRO A 8 -26.98 -4.60 -20.85
CA PRO A 8 -27.75 -4.76 -22.08
C PRO A 8 -26.84 -4.63 -23.32
N GLY A 9 -27.06 -5.50 -24.30
CA GLY A 9 -26.39 -5.40 -25.60
C GLY A 9 -26.94 -4.25 -26.45
N PRO A 10 -26.18 -3.79 -27.47
CA PRO A 10 -26.59 -2.70 -28.33
C PRO A 10 -27.85 -3.06 -29.13
N THR A 11 -28.81 -2.16 -29.13
CA THR A 11 -30.07 -2.30 -29.89
C THR A 11 -30.47 -0.97 -30.50
N LEU A 12 -30.91 -0.97 -31.75
CA LEU A 12 -31.55 0.18 -32.39
C LEU A 12 -33.04 -0.08 -32.58
N PRO A 13 -33.89 0.97 -32.50
CA PRO A 13 -35.28 0.86 -32.90
C PRO A 13 -35.36 0.50 -34.39
N ALA A 14 -36.31 -0.36 -34.75
CA ALA A 14 -36.47 -0.89 -36.11
C ALA A 14 -36.91 0.17 -37.14
N CYS A 15 -37.44 1.30 -36.67
CA CYS A 15 -37.87 2.44 -37.48
C CYS A 15 -36.99 3.66 -37.19
N ALA A 16 -36.79 4.51 -38.20
CA ALA A 16 -36.06 5.78 -38.11
C ALA A 16 -36.82 6.86 -37.30
N ASP A 17 -37.42 6.45 -36.19
CA ASP A 17 -38.05 7.36 -35.24
C ASP A 17 -36.98 8.22 -34.56
N VAL A 18 -37.03 9.51 -34.88
CA VAL A 18 -36.12 10.53 -34.37
C VAL A 18 -36.12 10.57 -32.84
N ALA A 19 -37.29 10.37 -32.19
CA ALA A 19 -37.38 10.37 -30.74
C ALA A 19 -36.67 9.16 -30.12
N ALA A 20 -36.85 7.97 -30.70
CA ALA A 20 -36.18 6.76 -30.26
C ALA A 20 -34.66 6.82 -30.49
N LEU A 21 -34.21 7.40 -31.61
CA LEU A 21 -32.79 7.63 -31.90
C LEU A 21 -32.16 8.66 -30.94
N ALA A 22 -32.90 9.72 -30.58
CA ALA A 22 -32.46 10.68 -29.56
C ALA A 22 -32.34 10.02 -28.18
N ALA A 23 -33.12 8.98 -27.89
CA ALA A 23 -33.03 8.20 -26.66
C ALA A 23 -32.00 7.05 -26.72
N TYR A 24 -31.24 6.89 -27.82
CA TYR A 24 -30.25 5.82 -27.97
C TYR A 24 -29.27 5.76 -26.79
N GLY A 25 -28.91 4.54 -26.37
CA GLY A 25 -28.05 4.29 -25.21
C GLY A 25 -28.71 4.44 -23.84
N SER A 26 -29.93 4.99 -23.73
CA SER A 26 -30.60 5.20 -22.44
C SER A 26 -30.75 3.93 -21.58
N PRO A 27 -31.11 2.74 -22.12
CA PRO A 27 -31.20 1.53 -21.32
C PRO A 27 -29.87 1.14 -20.66
N LEU A 28 -28.75 1.32 -21.38
CA LEU A 28 -27.42 1.08 -20.82
C LEU A 28 -27.11 2.11 -19.72
N LEU A 29 -27.33 3.40 -19.99
CA LEU A 29 -27.02 4.47 -19.04
C LEU A 29 -27.82 4.34 -17.73
N GLN A 30 -29.08 3.90 -17.80
CA GLN A 30 -29.90 3.63 -16.62
C GLN A 30 -29.35 2.49 -15.76
N VAL A 31 -28.74 1.47 -16.38
CA VAL A 31 -28.13 0.34 -15.68
C VAL A 31 -26.79 0.73 -15.06
N LEU A 32 -25.98 1.51 -15.78
CA LEU A 32 -24.65 1.93 -15.34
C LEU A 32 -24.69 2.90 -14.15
N GLY A 33 -25.73 3.72 -14.03
CA GLY A 33 -25.84 4.73 -12.98
C GLY A 33 -24.69 5.73 -12.99
N GLU A 34 -24.63 6.58 -11.97
CA GLU A 34 -23.50 7.51 -11.82
C GLU A 34 -22.23 6.76 -11.36
N PRO A 35 -21.04 7.16 -11.83
CA PRO A 35 -19.77 6.67 -11.29
C PRO A 35 -19.73 6.88 -9.78
N ALA A 36 -19.38 5.84 -9.02
CA ALA A 36 -18.97 6.05 -7.64
C ALA A 36 -17.71 6.94 -7.64
N PRO A 37 -17.68 8.05 -6.88
CA PRO A 37 -16.53 8.93 -6.89
C PRO A 37 -15.29 8.18 -6.41
N LEU A 38 -14.15 8.46 -7.06
CA LEU A 38 -12.83 8.08 -6.57
C LEU A 38 -12.66 8.70 -5.18
N GLN A 39 -12.87 7.90 -4.13
CA GLN A 39 -12.49 8.31 -2.79
C GLN A 39 -10.97 8.21 -2.70
N ALA A 40 -10.30 9.37 -2.63
CA ALA A 40 -8.89 9.48 -2.30
C ALA A 40 -8.70 9.03 -0.84
N GLY A 41 -8.83 7.74 -0.58
CA GLY A 41 -8.56 7.14 0.71
C GLY A 41 -7.06 6.92 0.87
N SER A 42 -6.51 7.45 1.96
CA SER A 42 -5.17 7.29 2.50
C SER A 42 -4.79 5.83 2.86
N GLY A 43 -5.04 4.89 1.95
CA GLY A 43 -5.05 3.46 2.25
C GLY A 43 -3.76 2.94 2.87
N GLY A 44 -2.63 3.34 2.29
CA GLY A 44 -1.31 2.93 2.73
C GLY A 44 -0.74 3.71 3.92
N GLU A 45 -1.31 4.85 4.32
CA GLU A 45 -0.68 5.74 5.31
C GLU A 45 -0.49 5.06 6.67
N GLY A 46 -1.51 4.33 7.13
CA GLY A 46 -1.45 3.57 8.39
C GLY A 46 -0.33 2.52 8.38
N LEU A 47 -0.16 1.82 7.26
CA LEU A 47 0.89 0.81 7.10
C LEU A 47 2.28 1.46 6.99
N VAL A 48 2.41 2.55 6.25
CA VAL A 48 3.67 3.32 6.15
C VAL A 48 4.08 3.87 7.51
N ALA A 49 3.13 4.43 8.29
CA ALA A 49 3.38 4.92 9.63
C ALA A 49 3.82 3.79 10.58
N ALA A 50 3.17 2.62 10.51
CA ALA A 50 3.55 1.46 11.30
C ALA A 50 4.96 0.95 10.94
N LEU A 51 5.29 0.89 9.64
CA LEU A 51 6.64 0.54 9.17
C LEU A 51 7.70 1.55 9.61
N ALA A 52 7.38 2.85 9.60
CA ALA A 52 8.29 3.89 10.09
C ALA A 52 8.57 3.74 11.59
N ARG A 53 7.56 3.39 12.40
CA ARG A 53 7.74 3.09 13.84
C ARG A 53 8.62 1.86 14.07
N ILE A 54 8.42 0.79 13.29
CA ILE A 54 9.32 -0.37 13.32
C ILE A 54 10.74 0.04 12.96
N ALA A 55 10.94 0.80 11.87
CA ALA A 55 12.26 1.26 11.46
C ALA A 55 12.96 2.09 12.55
N LEU A 56 12.23 2.97 13.25
CA LEU A 56 12.74 3.74 14.37
C LEU A 56 13.12 2.83 15.55
N ALA A 57 12.28 1.85 15.89
CA ALA A 57 12.56 0.87 16.95
C ALA A 57 13.83 0.04 16.66
N LEU A 58 14.07 -0.33 15.40
CA LEU A 58 15.27 -1.07 14.99
C LEU A 58 16.56 -0.26 15.15
N GLN A 59 16.48 1.08 15.12
CA GLN A 59 17.63 1.96 15.29
C GLN A 59 18.11 2.05 16.75
N ALA A 60 17.30 1.63 17.72
CA ALA A 60 17.67 1.62 19.14
C ALA A 60 18.92 0.76 19.45
N GLY A 61 19.12 -0.32 18.68
CA GLY A 61 20.26 -1.22 18.81
C GLY A 61 21.58 -0.67 18.24
N ASP A 62 21.60 0.55 17.69
CA ASP A 62 22.81 1.24 17.22
C ASP A 62 22.73 2.76 17.50
N PRO A 63 22.90 3.17 18.78
CA PRO A 63 22.79 4.57 19.18
C PRO A 63 23.89 5.46 18.56
N ALA A 64 25.00 4.88 18.09
CA ALA A 64 26.03 5.62 17.36
C ALA A 64 25.57 6.04 15.96
N ARG A 65 24.65 5.28 15.36
CA ARG A 65 24.06 5.60 14.05
C ARG A 65 22.94 6.62 14.16
N LEU A 66 22.12 6.56 15.22
CA LEU A 66 21.13 7.58 15.57
C LEU A 66 21.79 8.95 15.77
N ARG A 67 22.88 9.00 16.56
CA ARG A 67 23.63 10.24 16.82
C ARG A 67 24.25 10.85 15.56
N ARG A 68 24.63 10.02 14.57
CA ARG A 68 25.20 10.49 13.29
C ARG A 68 24.17 11.13 12.35
N GLN A 69 22.89 10.79 12.46
CA GLN A 69 21.83 11.34 11.60
C GLN A 69 21.29 12.69 12.10
N GLU A 70 21.51 13.05 13.36
CA GLU A 70 21.14 14.35 13.93
C GLU A 70 22.23 15.41 13.62
N SER A 71 21.77 16.57 13.11
CA SER A 71 22.61 17.76 12.90
C SER A 71 23.17 18.25 14.25
N TRP A 72 24.31 18.94 14.23
CA TRP A 72 25.03 19.34 15.45
C TRP A 72 24.16 20.17 16.43
N TRP A 73 23.20 20.93 15.91
CA TRP A 73 22.21 21.69 16.67
C TRP A 73 21.17 20.80 17.38
N GLY A 74 20.84 19.64 16.83
CA GLY A 74 19.96 18.66 17.48
C GLY A 74 20.61 18.01 18.70
N ARG A 75 21.91 17.76 18.63
CA ARG A 75 22.71 17.19 19.73
C ARG A 75 22.86 18.17 20.90
N LEU A 76 22.97 19.47 20.61
CA LEU A 76 23.09 20.50 21.64
C LEU A 76 21.76 20.71 22.41
N LEU A 77 20.62 20.38 21.78
CA LEU A 77 19.27 20.48 22.36
C LEU A 77 18.78 19.16 22.99
N GLY A 78 19.64 18.13 23.09
CA GLY A 78 19.28 16.83 23.66
C GLY A 78 18.25 16.04 22.85
N ARG A 79 18.02 16.40 21.58
CA ARG A 79 17.08 15.69 20.70
C ARG A 79 17.57 14.29 20.36
N ASP A 80 18.88 14.07 20.40
CA ASP A 80 19.52 12.76 20.25
C ASP A 80 19.21 11.83 21.42
N VAL A 81 19.24 12.34 22.66
CA VAL A 81 18.86 11.58 23.86
C VAL A 81 17.37 11.25 23.86
N ALA A 82 16.51 12.20 23.47
CA ALA A 82 15.07 11.97 23.34
C ALA A 82 14.74 10.92 22.25
N ARG A 83 15.40 11.00 21.09
CA ARG A 83 15.31 9.99 20.02
C ARG A 83 15.80 8.63 20.46
N GLN A 84 16.88 8.57 21.24
CA GLN A 84 17.42 7.33 21.76
C GLN A 84 16.49 6.69 22.79
N ALA A 85 15.93 7.47 23.72
CA ALA A 85 14.94 6.98 24.69
C ALA A 85 13.66 6.48 23.99
N GLN A 86 13.15 7.23 23.02
CA GLN A 86 12.00 6.84 22.20
C GLN A 86 12.28 5.53 21.43
N ALA A 87 13.48 5.40 20.84
CA ALA A 87 13.85 4.18 20.14
C ALA A 87 13.92 2.97 21.10
N GLN A 88 14.46 3.14 22.31
CA GLN A 88 14.54 2.08 23.32
C GLN A 88 13.15 1.64 23.82
N GLU A 89 12.25 2.59 24.07
CA GLU A 89 10.86 2.30 24.43
C GLU A 89 10.16 1.51 23.32
N LEU A 90 10.29 1.95 22.06
CA LEU A 90 9.73 1.27 20.91
C LEU A 90 10.38 -0.11 20.66
N GLN A 91 11.65 -0.29 21.03
CA GLN A 91 12.33 -1.58 20.95
C GLN A 91 11.68 -2.61 21.88
N ALA A 92 11.32 -2.21 23.11
CA ALA A 92 10.58 -3.06 24.04
C ALA A 92 9.17 -3.42 23.50
N GLN A 93 8.60 -2.56 22.66
CA GLN A 93 7.28 -2.73 22.05
C GLN A 93 7.31 -3.32 20.62
N LEU A 94 8.46 -3.79 20.13
CA LEU A 94 8.60 -4.29 18.75
C LEU A 94 7.60 -5.39 18.37
N GLY A 95 7.20 -6.23 19.33
CA GLY A 95 6.17 -7.25 19.12
C GLY A 95 4.79 -6.64 18.85
N VAL A 96 4.41 -5.61 19.62
CA VAL A 96 3.15 -4.88 19.46
C VAL A 96 3.15 -4.08 18.15
N LEU A 97 4.25 -3.41 17.82
CA LEU A 97 4.40 -2.67 16.57
C LEU A 97 4.29 -3.58 15.34
N ALA A 98 4.85 -4.80 15.41
CA ALA A 98 4.70 -5.79 14.35
C ALA A 98 3.25 -6.26 14.17
N LEU A 99 2.51 -6.46 15.27
CA LEU A 99 1.10 -6.81 15.23
C LEU A 99 0.24 -5.68 14.64
N GLN A 100 0.47 -4.43 15.06
CA GLN A 100 -0.20 -3.26 14.49
C GLN A 100 0.07 -3.12 12.99
N ALA A 101 1.32 -3.31 12.55
CA ALA A 101 1.65 -3.27 11.13
C ALA A 101 0.93 -4.37 10.34
N ARG A 102 0.76 -5.56 10.92
CA ARG A 102 -0.01 -6.66 10.31
C ARG A 102 -1.49 -6.32 10.17
N GLU A 103 -2.10 -5.72 11.20
CA GLU A 103 -3.50 -5.28 11.15
C GLU A 103 -3.71 -4.25 10.04
N GLN A 104 -2.81 -3.26 9.93
CA GLN A 104 -2.84 -2.26 8.86
C GLN A 104 -2.68 -2.90 7.47
N ALA A 105 -1.79 -3.89 7.34
CA ALA A 105 -1.60 -4.64 6.11
C ALA A 105 -2.84 -5.47 5.73
N GLN A 106 -3.55 -6.06 6.70
CA GLN A 106 -4.80 -6.78 6.46
C GLN A 106 -5.91 -5.84 5.99
N GLY A 107 -6.07 -4.69 6.65
CA GLY A 107 -7.04 -3.68 6.23
C GLY A 107 -6.74 -3.11 4.84
N LEU A 108 -5.47 -2.98 4.47
CA LEU A 108 -5.07 -2.62 3.11
C LEU A 108 -5.38 -3.74 2.10
N ALA A 109 -5.05 -5.00 2.41
CA ALA A 109 -5.33 -6.14 1.54
C ALA A 109 -6.84 -6.33 1.26
N GLN A 110 -7.69 -6.11 2.27
CA GLN A 110 -9.15 -6.15 2.08
C GLN A 110 -9.63 -5.06 1.12
N ARG A 111 -9.08 -3.84 1.21
CA ARG A 111 -9.42 -2.74 0.29
C ARG A 111 -8.96 -3.02 -1.14
N VAL A 112 -7.77 -3.58 -1.31
CA VAL A 112 -7.24 -4.05 -2.60
C VAL A 112 -8.17 -5.11 -3.22
N GLN A 113 -8.70 -6.04 -2.42
CA GLN A 113 -9.68 -7.03 -2.90
C GLN A 113 -11.03 -6.40 -3.26
N GLN A 114 -11.52 -5.45 -2.46
CA GLN A 114 -12.78 -4.75 -2.75
C GLN A 114 -12.66 -3.90 -4.03
N ARG A 115 -11.53 -3.21 -4.23
CA ARG A 115 -11.28 -2.38 -5.42
C ARG A 115 -11.18 -3.21 -6.70
N ALA A 116 -10.69 -4.45 -6.63
CA ALA A 116 -10.60 -5.32 -7.80
C ALA A 116 -11.97 -5.51 -8.48
N GLN A 117 -13.05 -5.62 -7.71
CA GLN A 117 -14.39 -5.69 -8.29
C GLN A 117 -14.79 -4.38 -9.00
N THR A 118 -14.50 -3.23 -8.41
CA THR A 118 -14.75 -1.92 -9.03
C THR A 118 -14.00 -1.75 -10.35
N ILE A 119 -12.76 -2.24 -10.45
CA ILE A 119 -11.98 -2.22 -11.69
C ILE A 119 -12.68 -3.07 -12.76
N ILE A 120 -13.05 -4.32 -12.43
CA ILE A 120 -13.77 -5.22 -13.35
C ILE A 120 -15.09 -4.60 -13.82
N ASP A 121 -15.86 -4.03 -12.91
CA ASP A 121 -17.15 -3.41 -13.23
C ASP A 121 -16.97 -2.17 -14.13
N ASN A 122 -15.91 -1.38 -13.90
CA ASN A 122 -15.59 -0.22 -14.74
C ASN A 122 -15.15 -0.64 -16.15
N ASP A 123 -14.29 -1.65 -16.26
CA ASP A 123 -13.85 -2.21 -17.55
C ASP A 123 -15.04 -2.76 -18.35
N ALA A 124 -15.94 -3.49 -17.70
CA ALA A 124 -17.17 -4.00 -18.33
C ALA A 124 -18.08 -2.85 -18.79
N ALA A 125 -18.22 -1.79 -17.99
CA ALA A 125 -18.98 -0.60 -18.36
C ALA A 125 -18.38 0.14 -19.57
N ALA A 126 -17.05 0.32 -19.58
CA ALA A 126 -16.34 0.94 -20.69
C ALA A 126 -16.51 0.14 -21.99
N ALA A 127 -16.38 -1.19 -21.92
CA ALA A 127 -16.58 -2.08 -23.06
C ALA A 127 -18.02 -2.04 -23.59
N ALA A 128 -19.02 -2.01 -22.70
CA ALA A 128 -20.42 -1.89 -23.11
C ALA A 128 -20.72 -0.54 -23.77
N LEU A 129 -20.21 0.57 -23.23
CA LEU A 129 -20.37 1.90 -23.83
C LEU A 129 -19.72 1.97 -25.22
N GLU A 130 -18.53 1.39 -25.37
CA GLU A 130 -17.87 1.28 -26.68
C GLU A 130 -18.65 0.42 -27.66
N ALA A 131 -19.18 -0.73 -27.23
CA ALA A 131 -19.98 -1.59 -28.09
C ALA A 131 -21.23 -0.87 -28.62
N TRP A 132 -21.92 -0.12 -27.75
CA TRP A 132 -23.07 0.72 -28.15
C TRP A 132 -22.65 1.88 -29.05
N ALA A 133 -21.53 2.56 -28.78
CA ALA A 133 -21.02 3.61 -29.64
C ALA A 133 -20.67 3.09 -31.04
N THR A 134 -19.92 1.99 -31.13
CA THR A 134 -19.49 1.37 -32.39
C THR A 134 -20.69 0.88 -33.20
N PHE A 135 -21.67 0.24 -32.55
CA PHE A 135 -22.90 -0.17 -33.23
C PHE A 135 -23.69 1.02 -33.78
N GLY A 136 -23.86 2.08 -32.99
CA GLY A 136 -24.54 3.29 -33.44
C GLY A 136 -23.79 4.00 -34.58
N ALA A 137 -22.46 4.04 -34.52
CA ALA A 137 -21.60 4.62 -35.56
C ALA A 137 -21.72 3.89 -36.90
N ALA A 138 -21.76 2.56 -36.88
CA ALA A 138 -21.97 1.76 -38.09
C ALA A 138 -23.31 2.07 -38.77
N GLN A 139 -24.31 2.43 -37.96
CA GLN A 139 -25.68 2.65 -38.43
C GLN A 139 -25.88 4.07 -38.96
N LEU A 140 -25.07 5.03 -38.53
CA LEU A 140 -25.07 6.40 -39.06
C LEU A 140 -24.87 6.46 -40.57
N ALA A 141 -24.12 5.52 -41.16
CA ALA A 141 -23.88 5.47 -42.60
C ALA A 141 -25.14 5.11 -43.42
N SER A 142 -26.15 4.50 -42.77
CA SER A 142 -27.42 4.11 -43.38
C SER A 142 -28.57 5.08 -43.13
N LEU A 143 -28.33 6.13 -42.34
CA LEU A 143 -29.34 7.11 -41.92
C LEU A 143 -29.09 8.45 -42.59
N GLU A 144 -30.17 9.17 -42.91
CA GLU A 144 -30.11 10.50 -43.53
C GLU A 144 -30.97 11.51 -42.76
N GLY A 145 -30.69 12.80 -42.97
CA GLY A 145 -31.51 13.90 -42.48
C GLY A 145 -31.69 13.91 -40.96
N ALA A 146 -32.94 14.05 -40.51
CA ALA A 146 -33.26 14.20 -39.09
C ALA A 146 -32.88 12.98 -38.23
N ALA A 147 -32.93 11.77 -38.80
CA ALA A 147 -32.55 10.55 -38.08
C ALA A 147 -31.04 10.50 -37.81
N GLN A 148 -30.23 10.86 -38.80
CA GLN A 148 -28.77 10.96 -38.65
C GLN A 148 -28.40 12.04 -37.63
N ALA A 149 -29.05 13.21 -37.71
CA ALA A 149 -28.82 14.34 -36.80
C ALA A 149 -29.19 14.02 -35.33
N ALA A 150 -30.17 13.13 -35.10
CA ALA A 150 -30.54 12.70 -33.75
C ALA A 150 -29.58 11.65 -33.16
N LEU A 151 -29.08 10.72 -33.97
CA LEU A 151 -28.21 9.63 -33.49
C LEU A 151 -26.75 10.09 -33.29
N ALA A 152 -26.22 10.96 -34.17
CA ALA A 152 -24.80 11.31 -34.17
C ALA A 152 -24.29 11.90 -32.83
N PRO A 153 -24.99 12.85 -32.18
CA PRO A 153 -24.57 13.37 -30.87
C PRO A 153 -24.60 12.31 -29.77
N ARG A 154 -25.51 11.32 -29.85
CA ARG A 154 -25.61 10.24 -28.86
C ARG A 154 -24.46 9.26 -29.00
N VAL A 155 -24.06 8.94 -30.23
CA VAL A 155 -22.86 8.12 -30.49
C VAL A 155 -21.60 8.80 -29.93
N ASP A 156 -21.39 10.09 -30.23
CA ASP A 156 -20.26 10.86 -29.69
C ASP A 156 -20.28 10.90 -28.16
N HIS A 157 -21.45 11.13 -27.54
CA HIS A 157 -21.59 11.10 -26.10
C HIS A 157 -21.18 9.74 -25.48
N LEU A 158 -21.63 8.62 -26.05
CA LEU A 158 -21.26 7.29 -25.57
C LEU A 158 -19.76 7.01 -25.73
N GLN A 159 -19.12 7.48 -26.80
CA GLN A 159 -17.67 7.37 -27.00
C GLN A 159 -16.89 8.15 -25.94
N ARG A 160 -17.33 9.38 -25.64
CA ARG A 160 -16.74 10.20 -24.57
C ARG A 160 -16.89 9.54 -23.21
N LEU A 161 -18.07 8.98 -22.91
CA LEU A 161 -18.28 8.24 -21.66
C LEU A 161 -17.42 6.98 -21.58
N ALA A 162 -17.29 6.21 -22.67
CA ALA A 162 -16.40 5.04 -22.70
C ALA A 162 -14.95 5.44 -22.41
N THR A 163 -14.49 6.54 -23.00
CA THR A 163 -13.14 7.09 -22.78
C THR A 163 -12.95 7.51 -21.33
N LEU A 164 -13.90 8.25 -20.75
CA LEU A 164 -13.87 8.66 -19.35
C LEU A 164 -13.78 7.45 -18.41
N ARG A 165 -14.60 6.41 -18.65
CA ARG A 165 -14.57 5.17 -17.86
C ARG A 165 -13.20 4.50 -17.91
N ARG A 166 -12.56 4.39 -19.07
CA ARG A 166 -11.20 3.83 -19.16
C ARG A 166 -10.16 4.64 -18.37
N ILE A 167 -10.26 5.97 -18.41
CA ILE A 167 -9.36 6.82 -17.62
C ILE A 167 -9.56 6.56 -16.12
N GLU A 168 -10.81 6.51 -15.66
CA GLU A 168 -11.14 6.16 -14.28
C GLU A 168 -10.62 4.75 -13.90
N GLY A 169 -10.85 3.75 -14.76
CA GLY A 169 -10.34 2.39 -14.58
C GLY A 169 -8.82 2.36 -14.46
N GLY A 170 -8.10 3.08 -15.31
CA GLY A 170 -6.65 3.23 -15.22
C GLY A 170 -6.17 3.88 -13.93
N GLN A 171 -6.91 4.87 -13.40
CA GLN A 171 -6.60 5.47 -12.10
C GLN A 171 -6.79 4.47 -10.95
N TRP A 172 -7.86 3.67 -10.99
CA TRP A 172 -8.06 2.60 -10.01
C TRP A 172 -6.97 1.52 -10.07
N GLN A 173 -6.55 1.12 -11.28
CA GLN A 173 -5.45 0.18 -11.49
C GLN A 173 -4.13 0.71 -10.93
N LEU A 174 -3.80 1.98 -11.19
CA LEU A 174 -2.58 2.59 -10.65
C LEU A 174 -2.59 2.63 -9.10
N LEU A 175 -3.73 2.89 -8.48
CA LEU A 175 -3.88 2.83 -7.03
C LEU A 175 -3.73 1.40 -6.50
N GLN A 176 -4.30 0.42 -7.22
CA GLN A 176 -4.16 -1.01 -6.90
C GLN A 176 -2.68 -1.43 -6.90
N GLU A 177 -1.93 -1.12 -7.96
CA GLU A 177 -0.52 -1.48 -8.10
C GLU A 177 0.35 -0.87 -6.99
N GLN A 178 0.07 0.37 -6.59
CA GLN A 178 0.76 1.03 -5.49
C GLN A 178 0.53 0.32 -4.15
N ASP A 179 -0.72 -0.02 -3.84
CA ASP A 179 -1.08 -0.71 -2.61
C ASP A 179 -0.49 -2.13 -2.58
N GLU A 180 -0.52 -2.86 -3.70
CA GLU A 180 0.09 -4.19 -3.83
C GLU A 180 1.63 -4.15 -3.70
N ALA A 181 2.28 -3.14 -4.28
CA ALA A 181 3.72 -2.93 -4.09
C ALA A 181 4.07 -2.65 -2.62
N LEU A 182 3.26 -1.86 -1.92
CA LEU A 182 3.44 -1.61 -0.49
C LEU A 182 3.25 -2.89 0.35
N LEU A 183 2.22 -3.69 0.06
CA LEU A 183 2.00 -4.98 0.71
C LEU A 183 3.17 -5.95 0.51
N ARG A 184 3.69 -6.06 -0.73
CA ARG A 184 4.88 -6.89 -1.02
C ARG A 184 6.10 -6.42 -0.22
N ARG A 185 6.31 -5.11 -0.08
CA ARG A 185 7.39 -4.54 0.74
C ARG A 185 7.19 -4.87 2.22
N PHE A 186 5.96 -4.76 2.73
CA PHE A 186 5.63 -5.16 4.10
C PHE A 186 5.96 -6.63 4.35
N VAL A 187 5.49 -7.55 3.50
CA VAL A 187 5.77 -8.99 3.62
C VAL A 187 7.28 -9.26 3.66
N ARG A 188 8.05 -8.65 2.75
CA ARG A 188 9.51 -8.78 2.75
C ARG A 188 10.14 -8.27 4.05
N ILE A 189 9.68 -7.14 4.57
CA ILE A 189 10.19 -6.58 5.83
C ILE A 189 9.83 -7.51 7.00
N HIS A 190 8.58 -7.94 7.09
CA HIS A 190 8.04 -8.68 8.22
C HIS A 190 8.56 -10.12 8.27
N ASP A 191 8.62 -10.82 7.13
CA ASP A 191 8.91 -12.26 7.09
C ASP A 191 10.39 -12.58 6.89
N VAL A 192 11.15 -11.66 6.28
CA VAL A 192 12.57 -11.90 5.95
C VAL A 192 13.49 -10.97 6.74
N LEU A 193 13.32 -9.65 6.59
CA LEU A 193 14.29 -8.69 7.11
C LEU A 193 14.25 -8.56 8.63
N LEU A 194 13.04 -8.53 9.22
CA LEU A 194 12.86 -8.37 10.66
C LEU A 194 13.36 -9.61 11.43
N PRO A 195 13.05 -10.86 11.03
CA PRO A 195 13.63 -12.05 11.66
C PRO A 195 15.15 -12.12 11.52
N ALA A 196 15.70 -11.85 10.32
CA ALA A 196 17.13 -11.83 10.10
C ALA A 196 17.85 -10.79 10.98
N TRP A 197 17.26 -9.59 11.11
CA TRP A 197 17.78 -8.58 12.03
C TRP A 197 17.73 -9.05 13.49
N ARG A 198 16.65 -9.69 13.93
CA ARG A 198 16.52 -10.22 15.31
C ARG A 198 17.61 -11.25 15.59
N GLN A 199 17.85 -12.17 14.66
CA GLN A 199 18.93 -13.16 14.76
C GLN A 199 20.30 -12.49 14.85
N ALA A 200 20.58 -11.50 13.99
CA ALA A 200 21.84 -10.76 14.03
C ALA A 200 22.02 -9.92 15.30
N ALA A 201 20.93 -9.39 15.88
CA ALA A 201 20.97 -8.66 17.14
C ALA A 201 21.29 -9.60 18.32
N LEU A 202 20.64 -10.77 18.38
CA LEU A 202 20.92 -11.80 19.40
C LEU A 202 22.35 -12.33 19.31
N ALA A 203 22.85 -12.60 18.11
CA ALA A 203 24.24 -13.06 17.90
C ALA A 203 25.27 -12.03 18.40
N ARG A 204 25.04 -10.73 18.12
CA ARG A 204 25.90 -9.65 18.63
C ARG A 204 25.88 -9.56 20.15
N GLN A 205 24.71 -9.72 20.77
CA GLN A 205 24.58 -9.69 22.23
C GLN A 205 25.33 -10.86 22.88
N ALA A 206 25.22 -12.07 22.31
CA ALA A 206 25.95 -13.24 22.79
C ALA A 206 27.47 -13.07 22.67
N GLN A 207 27.96 -12.51 21.55
CA GLN A 207 29.38 -12.20 21.37
C GLN A 207 29.89 -11.16 22.39
N ALA A 208 29.12 -10.10 22.64
CA ALA A 208 29.48 -9.09 23.63
C ALA A 208 29.54 -9.67 25.05
N GLN A 209 28.58 -10.52 25.42
CA GLN A 209 28.57 -11.21 26.72
C GLN A 209 29.75 -12.17 26.87
N ALA A 210 30.08 -12.93 25.83
CA ALA A 210 31.25 -13.82 25.84
C ALA A 210 32.56 -13.03 26.04
N ALA A 211 32.73 -11.90 25.34
CA ALA A 211 33.89 -11.04 25.51
C ALA A 211 34.00 -10.48 26.95
N GLN A 212 32.87 -10.04 27.53
CA GLN A 212 32.82 -9.57 28.92
C GLN A 212 33.15 -10.67 29.93
N ALA A 213 32.63 -11.88 29.74
CA ALA A 213 32.92 -13.03 30.61
C ALA A 213 34.40 -13.40 30.59
N THR A 214 35.02 -13.43 29.40
CA THR A 214 36.47 -13.66 29.28
C THR A 214 37.28 -12.58 29.97
N GLN A 215 36.90 -11.30 29.81
CA GLN A 215 37.59 -10.19 30.47
C GLN A 215 37.47 -10.28 32.00
N ALA A 216 36.28 -10.62 32.52
CA ALA A 216 36.07 -10.83 33.95
C ALA A 216 36.90 -12.00 34.50
N ALA A 217 36.99 -13.11 33.76
CA ALA A 217 37.83 -14.25 34.14
C ALA A 217 39.32 -13.89 34.20
N THR A 218 39.82 -13.11 33.23
CA THR A 218 41.20 -12.62 33.24
C THR A 218 41.47 -11.69 34.42
N LEU A 219 40.55 -10.76 34.72
CA LEU A 219 40.68 -9.87 35.87
C LEU A 219 40.61 -10.65 37.19
N GLN A 220 39.75 -11.66 37.30
CA GLN A 220 39.67 -12.51 38.48
C GLN A 220 40.97 -13.27 38.70
N ALA A 221 41.53 -13.88 37.65
CA ALA A 221 42.82 -14.57 37.74
C ALA A 221 43.95 -13.62 38.20
N GLN A 222 43.97 -12.38 37.69
CA GLN A 222 44.94 -11.36 38.15
C GLN A 222 44.75 -11.01 39.63
N ILE A 223 43.51 -10.87 40.10
CA ILE A 223 43.21 -10.62 41.51
C ILE A 223 43.69 -11.80 42.37
N ASP A 224 43.41 -13.04 41.95
CA ASP A 224 43.78 -14.24 42.69
C ASP A 224 45.31 -14.39 42.77
N ASP A 225 46.04 -14.10 41.68
CA ASP A 225 47.50 -14.10 41.64
C ASP A 225 48.10 -13.04 42.58
N GLU A 226 47.56 -11.82 42.58
CA GLU A 226 47.98 -10.74 43.49
C GLU A 226 47.70 -11.09 44.96
N VAL A 227 46.55 -11.70 45.26
CA VAL A 227 46.20 -12.18 46.60
C VAL A 227 47.15 -13.29 47.05
N ALA A 228 47.45 -14.26 46.18
CA ALA A 228 48.40 -15.34 46.48
C ALA A 228 49.81 -14.79 46.72
N ALA A 229 50.25 -13.81 45.90
CA ALA A 229 51.53 -13.13 46.09
C ALA A 229 51.60 -12.33 47.41
N ALA A 230 50.50 -11.69 47.82
CA ALA A 230 50.40 -11.00 49.09
C ALA A 230 50.44 -11.98 50.28
N GLN A 231 49.73 -13.10 50.18
CA GLN A 231 49.75 -14.17 51.21
C GLN A 231 51.13 -14.80 51.38
N ALA A 232 51.86 -15.03 50.29
CA ALA A 232 53.22 -15.57 50.33
C ALA A 232 54.26 -14.65 51.01
N ARG A 233 53.93 -13.36 51.21
CA ARG A 233 54.79 -12.36 51.85
C ARG A 233 54.50 -12.16 53.35
N LEU A 234 53.48 -12.83 53.89
CA LEU A 234 53.20 -12.82 55.32
C LEU A 234 54.07 -13.88 56.03
N PRO A 235 54.86 -13.50 57.05
CA PRO A 235 55.78 -14.40 57.78
C PRO A 235 55.08 -15.40 58.70
#